data_AF-A0A850PD30-F1
#
_entry.id   AF-A0A850PD30-F1
#
_cell.length_a   1.000
_cell.length_b   1.000
_cell.length_c   1.000
_cell.angle_alpha   90.00
_cell.angle_beta   90.00
_cell.angle_gamma   90.00
#
_symmetry.space_group_name_H-M   'P 1'
#
loop_
_entity.id
_entity.type
_entity.pdbx_description
1 polymer ?
#
loop_
_entity_poly.entity_id
_entity_poly.type
_entity_poly.pdbx_seq_one_letter_code
_entity_poly.pdbx_strand_id
1 'polypeptide(L)' 'DATDADRRIEVPLLALWGARGTVGALYDVVETWREKAVDVRGYAIDCGHSPQEEAPAELLYRLDVFL' A
#
# COMPACT_ATOMS: atom_id res chain seq x y z
N ASP A 1 0.78 22.31 -0.08
CA ASP A 1 -0.06 23.10 0.85
C ASP A 1 0.00 22.53 2.26
N ALA A 2 0.35 23.39 3.23
CA ALA A 2 0.48 23.03 4.64
C ALA A 2 -0.86 22.86 5.38
N THR A 3 -1.98 23.12 4.68
CA THR A 3 -3.32 23.21 5.27
C THR A 3 -4.01 21.85 5.42
N ASP A 4 -3.49 20.80 4.79
CA ASP A 4 -4.03 19.42 4.85
C ASP A 4 -3.06 18.44 5.53
N ALA A 5 -1.95 18.93 6.11
CA ALA A 5 -0.91 18.09 6.69
C ALA A 5 -1.43 17.18 7.82
N ASP A 6 -2.48 17.63 8.52
CA ASP A 6 -3.15 16.96 9.62
C ASP A 6 -4.41 16.18 9.22
N ARG A 7 -4.89 16.32 7.97
CA ARG A 7 -6.08 15.59 7.52
C ARG A 7 -5.67 14.18 7.13
N ARG A 8 -6.13 13.23 7.95
CA ARG A 8 -5.96 11.80 7.69
C ARG A 8 -7.06 11.29 6.77
N ILE A 9 -6.71 10.29 5.98
CA ILE A 9 -7.66 9.54 5.16
C ILE A 9 -8.55 8.74 6.11
N GLU A 10 -9.86 9.05 6.09
CA GLU A 10 -10.86 8.42 6.97
C GLU A 10 -11.46 7.13 6.41
N VAL A 11 -11.36 6.93 5.09
CA VAL A 11 -11.83 5.70 4.43
C VAL A 11 -10.78 4.60 4.51
N PRO A 12 -11.18 3.31 4.40
CA PRO A 12 -10.22 2.22 4.30
C PRO A 12 -9.22 2.45 3.17
N LEU A 13 -7.93 2.31 3.47
CA LEU A 13 -6.83 2.41 2.52
C LEU A 13 -6.14 1.07 2.35
N LEU A 14 -6.00 0.62 1.10
CA LEU A 14 -5.22 -0.56 0.74
C LEU A 14 -3.87 -0.12 0.15
N ALA A 15 -2.76 -0.50 0.79
CA ALA A 15 -1.41 -0.29 0.30
C ALA A 15 -0.82 -1.61 -0.22
N LEU A 16 -0.52 -1.67 -1.52
CA LEU A 16 0.13 -2.84 -2.15
C LEU A 16 1.50 -2.42 -2.68
N TRP A 17 2.52 -3.23 -2.42
CA TRP A 17 3.88 -2.97 -2.89
C TRP A 17 4.60 -4.26 -3.24
N GLY A 18 5.65 -4.18 -4.06
CA GLY A 18 6.53 -5.32 -4.30
C GLY A 18 7.49 -5.59 -3.16
N ALA A 19 7.48 -6.82 -2.65
CA ALA A 19 8.36 -7.29 -1.58
C ALA A 19 9.85 -7.21 -1.96
N ARG A 20 10.17 -7.35 -3.25
CA ARG A 20 11.55 -7.31 -3.77
C ARG A 20 11.97 -5.91 -4.22
N GLY A 21 11.07 -4.93 -4.13
CA GLY A 21 11.33 -3.54 -4.49
C GLY A 21 11.91 -2.74 -3.32
N THR A 22 12.45 -1.56 -3.65
CA THR A 22 13.03 -0.63 -2.67
C THR A 22 12.06 -0.28 -1.54
N VAL A 23 10.77 -0.16 -1.85
CA VAL A 23 9.73 0.17 -0.86
C VAL A 23 9.63 -0.93 0.21
N GLY A 24 9.55 -2.20 -0.19
CA GLY A 24 9.49 -3.32 0.74
C GLY A 24 10.79 -3.57 1.50
N ALA A 25 11.93 -3.15 0.94
CA ALA A 25 13.24 -3.31 1.57
C ALA A 25 13.57 -2.19 2.58
N LEU A 26 13.10 -0.97 2.34
CA LEU A 26 13.52 0.20 3.12
C LEU A 26 12.49 0.71 4.14
N TYR A 27 11.21 0.37 3.95
CA TYR A 27 10.14 0.96 4.74
C TYR A 27 9.23 -0.09 5.35
N ASP A 28 8.78 0.18 6.58
CA ASP A 28 7.50 -0.37 7.03
C ASP A 28 6.39 0.45 6.38
N VAL A 29 5.89 -0.08 5.26
CA VAL A 29 4.92 0.60 4.41
C VAL A 29 3.62 0.88 5.17
N VAL A 30 3.17 -0.06 6.00
CA VAL A 30 1.92 0.11 6.75
C VAL A 30 2.06 1.19 7.80
N GLU A 31 3.13 1.15 8.59
CA GLU A 31 3.38 2.16 9.62
C GLU A 31 3.54 3.56 9.01
N THR A 32 4.23 3.67 7.87
CA THR A 32 4.36 4.93 7.11
C THR A 32 2.98 5.49 6.72
N TRP A 33 2.05 4.63 6.28
CA TRP A 33 0.71 5.06 5.91
C TRP A 33 -0.19 5.37 7.11
N ARG A 34 0.03 4.75 8.28
CA ARG A 34 -0.74 5.04 9.50
C ARG A 34 -0.57 6.47 10.00
N GLU A 35 0.53 7.14 9.65
CA GLU A 35 0.70 8.57 9.94
C GLU A 35 -0.32 9.43 9.19
N LYS A 36 -0.84 8.93 8.06
CA LYS A 36 -1.70 9.65 7.10
C LYS A 36 -3.10 9.06 6.93
N ALA A 37 -3.40 7.89 7.47
CA ALA A 37 -4.70 7.23 7.31
C ALA A 37 -5.11 6.49 8.58
N VAL A 38 -6.41 6.43 8.86
CA VAL A 38 -6.94 5.83 10.09
C VAL A 38 -7.18 4.32 9.97
N ASP A 39 -7.53 3.82 8.78
CA ASP A 39 -7.67 2.39 8.47
C ASP A 39 -6.74 2.05 7.30
N VAL A 40 -5.64 1.38 7.60
CA VAL A 40 -4.64 0.95 6.62
C VAL A 40 -4.54 -0.56 6.64
N ARG A 41 -4.75 -1.16 5.47
CA ARG A 41 -4.47 -2.57 5.18
C ARG A 41 -3.34 -2.59 4.18
N GLY A 42 -2.29 -3.35 4.44
CA GLY A 42 -1.14 -3.37 3.55
C GLY A 42 -0.61 -4.76 3.33
N TYR A 43 -0.20 -5.04 2.09
CA TYR A 43 0.35 -6.32 1.70
C TYR A 43 1.50 -6.19 0.71
N ALA A 44 2.57 -6.91 0.98
CA ALA A 44 3.65 -7.13 0.02
C ALA A 44 3.25 -8.23 -0.97
N ILE A 45 3.49 -7.98 -2.25
CA ILE A 45 3.34 -8.93 -3.35
C ILE A 45 4.74 -9.41 -3.71
N ASP A 46 4.94 -10.72 -3.97
CA ASP A 46 6.25 -11.28 -4.33
C ASP A 46 6.69 -10.89 -5.75
N CYS A 47 6.96 -9.60 -5.94
CA CYS A 47 7.38 -8.97 -7.18
C CYS A 47 8.37 -7.82 -6.92
N GLY A 48 8.94 -7.29 -8.00
CA GLY A 48 9.70 -6.04 -8.01
C GLY A 48 8.80 -4.81 -7.96
N HIS A 49 9.20 -3.74 -8.65
CA HIS A 49 8.56 -2.43 -8.50
C HIS A 49 7.14 -2.34 -9.10
N SER A 50 6.79 -3.22 -10.05
CA SER A 50 5.54 -3.14 -10.81
C SER A 50 4.62 -4.35 -10.56
N PRO A 51 3.91 -4.43 -9.42
CA PRO A 51 2.99 -5.54 -9.13
C PRO A 51 1.93 -5.78 -10.22
N GLN A 52 1.45 -4.72 -10.87
CA GLN A 52 0.47 -4.80 -11.96
C GLN A 52 1.00 -5.47 -13.24
N GLU A 53 2.31 -5.49 -13.44
CA GLU A 53 2.95 -6.13 -14.60
C GLU A 53 3.52 -7.50 -14.22
N GLU A 54 4.15 -7.60 -13.05
CA GLU A 54 4.88 -8.79 -12.61
C GLU A 54 3.97 -9.84 -11.96
N ALA A 55 2.93 -9.41 -11.25
CA ALA A 55 2.04 -10.28 -10.48
C ALA A 55 0.57 -9.81 -10.55
N PRO A 56 -0.01 -9.66 -11.77
CA PRO A 56 -1.34 -9.08 -11.96
C PRO A 56 -2.44 -9.90 -11.26
N ALA A 57 -2.32 -11.22 -11.22
CA ALA A 57 -3.31 -12.08 -10.57
C ALA A 57 -3.37 -11.87 -9.05
N GLU A 58 -2.21 -11.77 -8.40
CA GLU A 58 -2.14 -11.51 -6.96
C GLU A 58 -2.62 -10.08 -6.65
N LEU A 59 -2.22 -9.10 -7.46
CA LEU A 59 -2.71 -7.72 -7.33
C LEU A 59 -4.25 -7.68 -7.41
N LEU A 60 -4.83 -8.30 -8.43
CA LEU A 60 -6.29 -8.35 -8.62
C LEU A 60 -6.99 -9.07 -7.47
N TYR A 61 -6.44 -10.18 -6.98
CA TYR A 61 -7.00 -10.88 -5.83
C TYR A 61 -7.06 -9.97 -4.58
N ARG A 62 -5.99 -9.22 -4.30
CA ARG A 62 -5.97 -8.29 -3.17
C ARG A 62 -6.98 -7.15 -3.32
N LEU A 63 -7.19 -6.67 -4.54
CA LEU A 63 -8.19 -5.66 -4.84
C LEU A 63 -9.61 -6.21 -4.65
N ASP A 64 -9.89 -7.42 -5.14
CA ASP A 64 -11.19 -8.08 -5.03
C ASP A 64 -11.58 -8.34 -3.57
N VAL A 65 -10.63 -8.78 -2.73
CA VAL A 65 -10.86 -9.01 -1.30
C VAL A 65 -11.10 -7.71 -0.52
N PHE A 66 -10.65 -6.57 -1.05
CA PHE A 66 -10.74 -5.29 -0.36
C PHE A 66 -12.02 -4.51 -0.68
N LEU A 67 -12.51 -4.61 -1.91
CA LEU A 67 -13.71 -3.92 -2.41
C LEU A 67 -15.00 -4.61 -1.96
#